data_AF-A0A6N6PYM3-F1
#
_entry.id   AF-A0A6N6PYM3-F1
#
_cell.length_a   1.000
_cell.length_b   1.000
_cell.length_c   1.000
_cell.angle_alpha   90.00
_cell.angle_beta   90.00
_cell.angle_gamma   90.00
#
_symmetry.space_group_name_H-M   'P 1'
#
loop_
_entity.id
_entity.type
_entity.pdbx_description
1 polymer ?
#
loop_
_entity_poly.entity_id
_entity_poly.type
_entity_poly.pdbx_seq_one_letter_code
_entity_poly.pdbx_strand_id
1 'polypeptide(L)' 'GADALLIEVHPNPAEALSDGAQQLTLEGFAKLMEELQPFIAVAGRE' A
#
# COMPACT_ATOMS: atom_id res chain seq x y z
N GLY A 1 5.52 6.64 -15.80
CA GLY A 1 5.02 6.60 -14.41
C GLY A 1 3.62 6.03 -14.42
N ALA A 2 3.13 5.54 -13.28
CA ALA A 2 1.73 5.17 -13.12
C ALA A 2 0.94 6.36 -12.55
N ASP A 3 -0.34 6.45 -12.88
CA ASP A 3 -1.22 7.49 -12.33
C ASP A 3 -1.83 7.07 -10.99
N ALA A 4 -1.95 5.77 -10.74
CA ALA A 4 -2.45 5.21 -9.50
C ALA A 4 -1.82 3.84 -9.19
N LEU A 5 -1.95 3.42 -7.94
CA LEU A 5 -1.63 2.08 -7.45
C LEU A 5 -2.89 1.46 -6.84
N LEU A 6 -3.15 0.19 -7.15
CA LEU A 6 -4.15 -0.62 -6.45
C LEU A 6 -3.42 -1.49 -5.44
N ILE A 7 -3.76 -1.35 -4.17
CA ILE A 7 -3.15 -2.09 -3.06
C ILE A 7 -4.25 -2.82 -2.30
N GLU A 8 -4.09 -4.13 -2.12
CA GLU A 8 -4.99 -4.92 -1.29
C GLU A 8 -4.45 -5.02 0.13
N VAL A 9 -5.34 -4.84 1.11
CA VAL A 9 -4.98 -4.76 2.53
C VAL A 9 -5.94 -5.63 3.33
N HIS A 10 -5.40 -6.40 4.27
CA HIS A 10 -6.20 -7.21 5.19
C HIS A 10 -5.62 -7.13 6.60
N PRO A 11 -6.46 -7.03 7.66
CA PRO A 11 -5.99 -6.96 9.04
C PRO A 11 -5.23 -8.23 9.47
N ASN A 12 -5.55 -9.38 8.87
CA ASN A 12 -4.87 -10.65 9.10
C ASN A 12 -4.68 -11.42 7.79
N PRO A 13 -3.64 -11.13 6.98
CA PRO A 13 -3.52 -11.71 5.64
C PRO A 13 -3.50 -13.25 5.60
N ALA A 14 -3.07 -13.91 6.68
CA ALA A 14 -3.07 -15.37 6.78
C ALA A 14 -4.49 -15.99 6.76
N GLU A 15 -5.52 -15.23 7.10
CA GLU A 15 -6.92 -15.66 7.09
C GLU A 15 -7.69 -15.17 5.85
N ALA A 16 -7.03 -14.48 4.93
CA ALA A 16 -7.69 -13.98 3.74
C ALA A 16 -8.21 -15.13 2.87
N LEU A 17 -9.47 -15.03 2.46
CA LEU A 17 -10.14 -16.03 1.63
C LEU A 17 -9.61 -16.05 0.18
N SER A 18 -8.88 -15.01 -0.23
CA SER A 18 -8.16 -14.92 -1.49
C SER A 18 -6.86 -14.16 -1.29
N ASP A 19 -5.79 -14.65 -1.92
CA ASP A 19 -4.52 -13.96 -2.15
C ASP A 19 -3.83 -13.29 -0.94
N GLY A 20 -4.07 -13.81 0.26
CA GLY A 20 -3.53 -13.27 1.51
C GLY A 20 -2.01 -13.05 1.54
N ALA A 21 -1.24 -13.91 0.87
CA ALA A 21 0.22 -13.76 0.81
C ALA A 21 0.70 -12.47 0.13
N GLN A 22 -0.14 -11.83 -0.69
CA GLN A 22 0.19 -10.59 -1.41
C GLN A 22 -0.42 -9.34 -0.78
N GLN A 23 -1.27 -9.51 0.23
CA GLN A 23 -1.96 -8.41 0.89
C GLN A 23 -1.07 -7.80 1.98
N LEU A 24 -1.10 -6.47 2.07
CA LEU A 24 -0.44 -5.79 3.19
C LEU A 24 -1.28 -5.92 4.46
N THR A 25 -0.62 -5.85 5.60
CA THR A 25 -1.28 -5.54 6.87
C THR A 25 -1.68 -4.06 6.90
N LEU A 26 -2.57 -3.68 7.83
CA LEU A 26 -2.93 -2.27 8.04
C LEU A 26 -1.70 -1.41 8.36
N GLU A 27 -0.80 -1.92 9.20
CA GLU A 27 0.46 -1.24 9.55
C GLU A 27 1.40 -1.14 8.35
N GLY A 28 1.51 -2.21 7.55
CA GLY A 28 2.32 -2.20 6.33
C GLY A 28 1.80 -1.18 5.31
N PHE A 29 0.48 -1.03 5.19
CA PHE A 29 -0.12 -0.01 4.34
C PHE A 29 0.16 1.41 4.86
N ALA A 30 0.00 1.66 6.17
CA ALA A 30 0.32 2.95 6.76
C ALA A 30 1.78 3.36 6.51
N LYS A 31 2.71 2.41 6.72
CA LYS A 31 4.13 2.60 6.44
C LYS A 31 4.39 2.90 4.95
N LEU A 32 3.76 2.16 4.04
CA LEU A 32 3.87 2.43 2.60
C LEU A 32 3.44 3.87 2.27
N MET A 33 2.35 4.35 2.85
CA MET A 33 1.86 5.71 2.61
C MET A 33 2.83 6.78 3.13
N GLU A 34 3.48 6.55 4.27
CA GLU A 34 4.56 7.41 4.80
C GLU A 34 5.77 7.42 3.85
N GLU A 35 6.19 6.24 3.37
CA GLU A 35 7.31 6.10 2.45
C GLU A 35 7.05 6.74 1.08
N LEU A 36 5.78 6.81 0.64
CA LEU A 36 5.39 7.46 -0.61
C LEU A 36 5.41 8.99 -0.57
N GLN A 37 5.24 9.62 0.61
CA GLN A 37 5.23 11.08 0.75
C GLN A 37 6.42 11.80 0.08
N PRO A 38 7.69 11.41 0.30
CA PRO A 38 8.82 12.05 -0.35
C PRO A 38 8.80 11.89 -1.88
N PHE A 39 8.30 10.77 -2.41
CA PHE A 39 8.16 10.56 -3.85
C PHE A 39 7.09 11.47 -4.46
N ILE A 40 5.96 11.62 -3.77
CA ILE A 40 4.86 12.51 -4.20
C ILE A 40 5.36 13.96 -4.27
N ALA A 41 6.07 14.42 -3.24
CA ALA A 41 6.64 15.76 -3.17
C ALA A 41 7.62 16.05 -4.33
N VAL A 42 8.53 15.12 -4.66
CA VAL A 42 9.49 15.31 -5.76
C VAL A 42 8.82 15.13 -7.13
N ALA A 43 7.78 14.32 -7.23
CA ALA A 43 7.01 14.14 -8.45
C ALA A 43 6.11 15.34 -8.79
N GLY A 44 5.98 16.32 -7.88
CA GLY A 44 5.09 17.47 -8.04
C GLY A 44 3.62 17.09 -8.09
N ARG A 45 3.24 16.04 -7.34
CA ARG A 45 1.86 15.55 -7.20
C ARG A 45 1.36 15.88 -5.80
N GLU A 46 0.04 15.97 -5.63
CA GLU A 46 -0.65 16.27 -4.37
C GLU A 46 -1.65 15.17 -4.03
#